data_AF-A0A6C0CZS9-F1
#
_entry.id   AF-A0A6C0CZS9-F1
#
_cell.length_a   1.000
_cell.length_b   1.000
_cell.length_c   1.000
_cell.angle_alpha   90.00
_cell.angle_beta   90.00
_cell.angle_gamma   90.00
#
_symmetry.space_group_name_H-M   'P 1'
#
loop_
_entity.id
_entity.type
_entity.pdbx_description
1 polymer ?
#
loop_
_entity_poly.entity_id
_entity_poly.type
_entity_poly.pdbx_seq_one_letter_code
_entity_poly.pdbx_strand_id
1 'polypeptide(L)'
;MEWNLKETNYKKLFKICKIVYINKMNNNRSTYRNLINFGSNSYVPTNDPLTYAINDEMDQRFVHGMSSPDTIGQHGKASQAYLSDYCAEKWDNFCELASYNTNRSYPNNLQPCEAPSAVALGLNAGEILIYNTASKKYLKKMLNCKKKYESFDPNVPNSPMISYWVSNNCNYTSSCIPVYAVDPKTIDNDIVMDKILEKPAIAMDILINIYNTMKREGTFSQLKGTKIGNFYNTNKYFKAKIGN
;
A
#
# COMPACT_ATOMS: atom_id res chain seq x y z
N MET A 1 41.50 6.82 -48.38
CA MET A 1 40.33 5.93 -48.44
C MET A 1 39.25 6.59 -47.59
N GLU A 2 38.46 7.46 -48.22
CA GLU A 2 37.23 7.99 -47.64
C GLU A 2 36.16 6.89 -47.70
N TRP A 3 35.34 6.80 -46.65
CA TRP A 3 33.93 6.46 -46.81
C TRP A 3 33.10 7.39 -45.92
N ASN A 4 32.29 8.19 -46.61
CA ASN A 4 31.21 9.02 -46.10
C ASN A 4 30.09 8.14 -45.53
N LEU A 5 29.49 8.56 -44.41
CA LEU A 5 28.10 8.24 -44.09
C LEU A 5 27.34 9.55 -43.86
N LYS A 6 26.41 9.80 -44.79
CA LYS A 6 25.52 10.95 -44.87
C LYS A 6 24.59 11.01 -43.65
N GLU A 7 24.42 12.21 -43.09
CA GLU A 7 23.31 12.53 -42.20
C GLU A 7 21.98 12.33 -42.94
N THR A 8 21.21 11.34 -42.52
CA THR A 8 19.78 11.25 -42.83
C THR A 8 18.97 11.88 -41.71
N ASN A 9 18.30 12.98 -42.07
CA ASN A 9 17.26 13.66 -41.32
C ASN A 9 16.25 12.69 -40.67
N TYR A 10 16.31 12.54 -39.35
CA TYR A 10 15.16 12.08 -38.57
C TYR A 10 15.17 12.73 -37.18
N LYS A 11 14.01 13.33 -36.85
CA LYS A 11 13.50 13.65 -35.50
C LYS A 11 14.16 14.89 -34.87
N LYS A 12 13.55 16.08 -34.91
CA LYS A 12 12.31 16.47 -34.19
C LYS A 12 12.19 15.71 -32.86
N LEU A 13 12.34 16.45 -31.75
CA LEU A 13 12.36 16.00 -30.35
C LEU A 13 13.70 15.43 -29.88
N PHE A 14 14.61 16.30 -29.46
CA PHE A 14 15.35 16.15 -28.19
C PHE A 14 16.13 17.45 -27.98
N LYS A 15 15.59 18.32 -27.12
CA LYS A 15 16.28 19.53 -26.67
C LYS A 15 17.31 19.09 -25.63
N ILE A 16 18.46 18.59 -26.09
CA ILE A 16 19.60 18.26 -25.22
C ILE A 16 20.20 19.57 -24.74
N CYS A 17 20.06 19.88 -23.45
CA CYS A 17 20.84 20.93 -22.80
C CYS A 17 22.31 20.52 -22.82
N LYS A 18 23.11 21.20 -23.64
CA LYS A 18 24.56 21.08 -23.67
C LYS A 18 25.12 21.85 -22.46
N ILE A 19 25.55 21.13 -21.42
CA ILE A 19 26.32 21.73 -20.33
C ILE A 19 27.76 21.85 -20.80
N VAL A 20 28.22 23.08 -21.03
CA VAL A 20 29.63 23.40 -21.29
C VAL A 20 30.24 23.91 -19.99
N TYR A 21 31.14 23.14 -19.39
CA TYR A 21 32.01 23.65 -18.33
C TYR A 21 33.19 24.37 -18.97
N ILE A 22 33.26 25.69 -18.82
CA ILE A 22 34.49 26.46 -19.06
C ILE A 22 35.07 26.80 -17.68
N ASN A 23 36.09 26.05 -17.26
CA ASN A 23 36.94 26.47 -16.15
C ASN A 23 37.89 27.54 -16.66
N LYS A 24 37.56 28.82 -16.39
CA LYS A 24 38.53 29.91 -16.48
C LYS A 24 38.87 30.33 -15.05
N MET A 25 39.98 29.81 -14.54
CA MET A 25 40.57 30.32 -13.29
C MET A 25 40.96 31.78 -13.50
N ASN A 26 40.38 32.70 -12.71
CA ASN A 26 41.02 33.93 -12.28
C ASN A 26 40.23 34.62 -11.14
N ASN A 27 40.97 34.86 -10.05
CA ASN A 27 40.72 35.76 -8.93
C ASN A 27 39.59 35.46 -7.93
N ASN A 28 40.04 35.21 -6.68
CA ASN A 28 39.28 35.00 -5.44
C ASN A 28 38.31 36.14 -5.10
N ARG A 29 37.09 36.08 -5.65
CA ARG A 29 35.89 36.61 -5.01
C ARG A 29 34.77 35.59 -5.21
N SER A 30 34.43 34.87 -4.15
CA SER A 30 33.28 33.95 -4.15
C SER A 30 31.99 34.75 -4.24
N THR A 31 31.60 35.13 -5.46
CA THR A 31 30.26 35.65 -5.73
C THR A 31 29.29 34.49 -5.62
N TYR A 32 28.58 34.38 -4.51
CA TYR A 32 27.45 33.47 -4.39
C TYR A 32 26.42 33.83 -5.47
N ARG A 33 26.24 32.95 -6.46
CA ARG A 33 25.12 33.06 -7.40
C ARG A 33 23.91 32.41 -6.75
N ASN A 34 22.84 33.18 -6.57
CA ASN A 34 21.54 32.62 -6.21
C ASN A 34 21.06 31.74 -7.38
N LEU A 35 20.83 30.45 -7.11
CA LEU A 35 20.14 29.56 -8.03
C LEU A 35 18.65 29.89 -7.95
N ILE A 36 18.20 30.80 -8.82
CA ILE A 36 16.82 31.29 -8.83
C ILE A 36 15.85 30.27 -9.47
N ASN A 37 16.37 29.36 -10.29
CA ASN A 37 15.58 28.36 -10.99
C ASN A 37 16.10 26.96 -10.65
N PHE A 38 15.53 26.36 -9.60
CA PHE A 38 15.41 24.91 -9.58
C PHE A 38 14.42 24.52 -10.68
N GLY A 39 14.68 23.43 -11.41
CA GLY A 39 13.81 22.98 -12.49
C GLY A 39 12.35 22.93 -12.04
N SER A 40 11.41 23.11 -12.99
CA SER A 40 9.99 22.95 -12.69
C SER A 40 9.77 21.63 -11.98
N ASN A 41 8.86 21.62 -10.99
CA ASN A 41 8.40 20.45 -10.24
C ASN A 41 7.69 19.47 -11.19
N SER A 42 8.46 18.92 -12.11
CA SER A 42 8.00 18.13 -13.23
C SER A 42 7.74 16.75 -12.66
N TYR A 43 6.52 16.26 -12.78
CA TYR A 43 6.17 14.90 -12.40
C TYR A 43 7.08 13.94 -13.17
N VAL A 44 8.09 13.41 -12.50
CA VAL A 44 8.93 12.35 -13.06
C VAL A 44 8.12 11.06 -12.84
N PRO A 45 7.90 10.20 -13.85
CA PRO A 45 7.21 8.93 -13.66
C PRO A 45 7.87 8.06 -12.58
N THR A 46 9.18 8.23 -12.38
CA THR A 46 9.93 7.61 -11.29
C THR A 46 9.58 8.13 -9.90
N ASN A 47 8.68 9.12 -9.76
CA ASN A 47 8.17 9.66 -8.50
C ASN A 47 6.81 9.06 -8.10
N ASP A 48 6.21 8.21 -8.94
CA ASP A 48 4.94 7.55 -8.67
C ASP A 48 5.11 6.46 -7.60
N PRO A 49 4.44 6.55 -6.44
CA PRO A 49 4.52 5.55 -5.38
C PRO A 49 4.20 4.12 -5.82
N LEU A 50 3.35 3.94 -6.84
CA LEU A 50 3.05 2.61 -7.38
C LEU A 50 4.29 1.94 -7.96
N THR A 51 5.24 2.72 -8.50
CA THR A 51 6.47 2.15 -9.06
C THR A 51 7.30 1.46 -7.97
N TYR A 52 7.43 2.05 -6.78
CA TYR A 52 8.23 1.46 -5.69
C TYR A 52 7.46 0.46 -4.83
N ALA A 53 6.14 0.60 -4.76
CA ALA A 53 5.32 -0.29 -3.97
C ALA A 53 5.13 -1.66 -4.65
N ILE A 54 5.26 -1.74 -5.97
CA ILE A 54 5.00 -2.97 -6.75
C ILE A 54 6.28 -3.68 -7.15
N ASN A 55 7.35 -2.94 -7.48
CA ASN A 55 8.63 -3.50 -7.89
C ASN A 55 9.76 -2.99 -7.00
N ASP A 56 10.81 -3.79 -6.85
CA ASP A 56 12.07 -3.40 -6.21
C ASP A 56 13.17 -3.39 -7.28
N GLU A 57 13.20 -2.31 -8.07
CA GLU A 57 14.18 -2.13 -9.13
C GLU A 57 15.37 -1.29 -8.65
N MET A 58 16.57 -1.62 -9.15
CA MET A 58 17.81 -0.94 -8.78
C MET A 58 17.75 0.57 -9.07
N ASP A 59 17.08 0.96 -10.14
CA ASP A 59 16.93 2.37 -10.54
C ASP A 59 16.18 3.19 -9.48
N GLN A 60 15.21 2.59 -8.80
CA GLN A 60 14.44 3.25 -7.74
C GLN A 60 15.31 3.54 -6.52
N ARG A 61 16.23 2.64 -6.20
CA ARG A 61 17.20 2.79 -5.09
C ARG A 61 18.21 3.90 -5.35
N PHE A 62 18.54 4.18 -6.61
CA PHE A 62 19.40 5.30 -6.99
C PHE A 62 18.71 6.66 -6.88
N VAL A 63 17.43 6.74 -7.29
CA VAL A 63 16.70 8.02 -7.33
C VAL A 63 16.23 8.46 -5.94
N HIS A 64 15.81 7.52 -5.08
CA HIS A 64 15.17 7.83 -3.78
C HIS A 64 16.05 7.54 -2.56
N GLY A 65 17.30 7.16 -2.82
CA GLY A 65 18.31 6.85 -1.81
C GLY A 65 18.25 5.40 -1.34
N MET A 66 19.42 4.88 -0.96
CA MET A 66 19.64 3.49 -0.52
C MET A 66 19.03 3.18 0.87
N SER A 67 18.28 4.12 1.45
CA SER A 67 17.90 4.14 2.87
C SER A 67 16.73 3.24 3.24
N SER A 68 16.00 2.61 2.31
CA SER A 68 14.71 2.05 2.71
C SER A 68 14.06 0.98 1.83
N PRO A 69 14.73 -0.13 1.45
CA PRO A 69 13.97 -1.33 1.08
C PRO A 69 12.95 -1.71 2.17
N ASP A 70 13.26 -1.43 3.44
CA ASP A 70 12.39 -1.67 4.60
C ASP A 70 11.42 -0.52 4.94
N THR A 71 11.60 0.68 4.38
CA THR A 71 10.77 1.86 4.71
C THR A 71 9.91 2.34 3.54
N ILE A 72 10.42 2.32 2.28
CA ILE A 72 9.74 2.80 1.06
C ILE A 72 9.72 1.72 -0.05
N GLY A 73 10.52 0.66 0.04
CA GLY A 73 10.48 -0.47 -0.91
C GLY A 73 9.17 -1.26 -0.83
N GLN A 74 8.97 -2.20 -1.76
CA GLN A 74 7.75 -3.03 -1.88
C GLN A 74 7.24 -3.61 -0.55
N HIS A 75 8.16 -3.98 0.34
CA HIS A 75 7.84 -4.60 1.62
C HIS A 75 7.85 -3.62 2.80
N GLY A 76 8.24 -2.36 2.58
CA GLY A 76 8.29 -1.34 3.62
C GLY A 76 6.90 -0.96 4.13
N LYS A 77 6.86 -0.45 5.36
CA LYS A 77 5.60 -0.02 5.99
C LYS A 77 4.85 1.01 5.14
N ALA A 78 5.56 1.96 4.53
CA ALA A 78 4.93 2.99 3.72
C ALA A 78 4.25 2.41 2.46
N SER A 79 4.91 1.47 1.79
CA SER A 79 4.37 0.78 0.61
C SER A 79 3.21 -0.14 0.94
N GLN A 80 3.31 -0.90 2.03
CA GLN A 80 2.19 -1.72 2.49
C GLN A 80 0.99 -0.84 2.87
N ALA A 81 1.21 0.32 3.49
CA ALA A 81 0.16 1.29 3.81
C ALA A 81 -0.46 1.90 2.55
N TYR A 82 0.37 2.40 1.64
CA TYR A 82 -0.06 3.05 0.40
C TYR A 82 -0.84 2.10 -0.50
N LEU A 83 -0.27 0.92 -0.77
CA LEU A 83 -0.87 -0.05 -1.68
C LEU A 83 -2.19 -0.60 -1.12
N SER A 84 -2.30 -0.76 0.20
CA SER A 84 -3.57 -1.14 0.82
C SER A 84 -4.62 -0.02 0.80
N ASP A 85 -4.24 1.25 0.92
CA ASP A 85 -5.17 2.38 0.73
C ASP A 85 -5.65 2.42 -0.73
N TYR A 86 -4.71 2.35 -1.68
CA TYR A 86 -4.98 2.34 -3.12
C TYR A 86 -5.91 1.19 -3.51
N CYS A 87 -5.61 -0.04 -3.09
CA CYS A 87 -6.39 -1.22 -3.42
C CYS A 87 -7.73 -1.30 -2.69
N ALA A 88 -7.88 -0.59 -1.56
CA ALA A 88 -9.16 -0.51 -0.85
C ALA A 88 -10.14 0.41 -1.59
N GLU A 89 -9.64 1.50 -2.18
CA GLU A 89 -10.43 2.43 -2.99
C GLU A 89 -10.81 1.81 -4.35
N LYS A 90 -9.85 1.18 -5.03
CA LYS A 90 -10.08 0.52 -6.32
C LYS A 90 -9.21 -0.73 -6.45
N TRP A 91 -9.81 -1.83 -6.86
CA TRP A 91 -9.07 -3.03 -7.21
C TRP A 91 -8.87 -3.09 -8.72
N ASP A 92 -7.65 -2.81 -9.17
CA ASP A 92 -7.28 -2.82 -10.59
C ASP A 92 -6.21 -3.88 -10.90
N ASN A 93 -5.70 -3.88 -12.13
CA ASN A 93 -4.69 -4.84 -12.58
C ASN A 93 -3.37 -4.74 -11.77
N PHE A 94 -3.06 -3.59 -11.18
CA PHE A 94 -1.87 -3.45 -10.33
C PHE A 94 -2.07 -4.16 -9.00
N CYS A 95 -3.24 -4.00 -8.37
CA CYS A 95 -3.61 -4.74 -7.17
C CYS A 95 -3.66 -6.25 -7.44
N GLU A 96 -4.19 -6.64 -8.59
CA GLU A 96 -4.27 -8.05 -8.99
C GLU A 96 -2.87 -8.64 -9.16
N LEU A 97 -1.97 -7.98 -9.90
CA LEU A 97 -0.59 -8.40 -10.08
C LEU A 97 0.16 -8.52 -8.74
N ALA A 98 0.03 -7.51 -7.88
CA ALA A 98 0.67 -7.51 -6.58
C ALA A 98 0.13 -8.62 -5.66
N SER A 99 -1.16 -8.99 -5.81
CA SER A 99 -1.78 -10.08 -5.04
C SER A 99 -1.22 -11.47 -5.36
N TYR A 100 -0.55 -11.65 -6.51
CA TYR A 100 0.11 -12.89 -6.89
C TYR A 100 1.54 -13.03 -6.36
N ASN A 101 2.05 -12.05 -5.62
CA ASN A 101 3.41 -12.12 -5.08
C ASN A 101 3.53 -13.20 -3.99
N THR A 102 4.21 -14.29 -4.30
CA THR A 102 4.39 -15.44 -3.39
C THR A 102 5.55 -15.30 -2.42
N ASN A 103 6.25 -14.16 -2.39
CA ASN A 103 7.38 -13.93 -1.50
C ASN A 103 6.95 -13.98 -0.02
N ARG A 104 7.65 -14.77 0.80
CA ARG A 104 7.40 -14.93 2.24
C ARG A 104 8.52 -14.37 3.12
N SER A 105 9.55 -13.80 2.51
CA SER A 105 10.74 -13.32 3.21
C SER A 105 10.47 -12.10 4.08
N TYR A 106 9.34 -11.40 3.85
CA TYR A 106 9.04 -10.14 4.50
C TYR A 106 7.73 -10.21 5.28
N PRO A 107 7.71 -9.74 6.55
CA PRO A 107 6.52 -9.73 7.37
C PRO A 107 5.55 -8.60 6.98
N ASN A 108 4.36 -8.64 7.58
CA ASN A 108 3.42 -7.52 7.54
C ASN A 108 3.90 -6.41 8.49
N ASN A 109 4.43 -5.33 7.92
CA ASN A 109 4.98 -4.17 8.62
C ASN A 109 3.91 -3.12 8.97
N LEU A 110 2.67 -3.33 8.53
CA LEU A 110 1.54 -2.42 8.80
C LEU A 110 0.80 -2.76 10.11
N GLN A 111 1.20 -3.82 10.82
CA GLN A 111 0.53 -4.24 12.05
C GLN A 111 0.59 -3.15 13.14
N PRO A 112 -0.53 -2.88 13.84
CA PRO A 112 -0.52 -1.96 14.98
C PRO A 112 0.29 -2.56 16.15
N CYS A 113 0.81 -1.66 17.00
CA CYS A 113 1.58 -1.99 18.21
C CYS A 113 1.07 -3.23 18.96
N GLU A 114 1.96 -4.22 19.14
CA GLU A 114 1.75 -5.44 19.94
C GLU A 114 0.39 -6.14 19.71
N ALA A 115 -0.06 -6.23 18.45
CA ALA A 115 -1.06 -7.23 18.13
C ALA A 115 -0.44 -8.60 18.46
N PRO A 116 -1.00 -9.40 19.39
CA PRO A 116 -0.39 -10.65 19.81
C PRO A 116 -0.26 -11.55 18.58
N SER A 117 0.97 -11.79 18.13
CA SER A 117 1.49 -12.87 17.29
C SER A 117 0.53 -13.64 16.36
N ALA A 118 -0.48 -13.03 15.74
CA ALA A 118 -1.55 -13.83 15.09
C ALA A 118 -2.15 -13.23 13.81
N VAL A 119 -1.89 -11.96 13.49
CA VAL A 119 -2.74 -11.26 12.52
C VAL A 119 -2.32 -11.48 11.06
N ALA A 120 -1.11 -12.01 10.80
CA ALA A 120 -0.66 -12.35 9.44
C ALA A 120 0.58 -13.28 9.43
N LEU A 121 0.75 -14.16 10.43
CA LEU A 121 1.92 -15.03 10.47
C LEU A 121 1.87 -16.07 9.34
N GLY A 122 2.93 -16.11 8.52
CA GLY A 122 3.08 -17.09 7.44
C GLY A 122 2.34 -16.74 6.13
N LEU A 123 1.79 -15.52 6.02
CA LEU A 123 1.26 -15.02 4.76
C LEU A 123 2.39 -14.63 3.81
N ASN A 124 2.18 -14.81 2.51
CA ASN A 124 3.04 -14.23 1.48
C ASN A 124 2.71 -12.75 1.24
N ALA A 125 3.55 -12.03 0.51
CA ALA A 125 3.40 -10.60 0.25
C ALA A 125 2.05 -10.23 -0.41
N GLY A 126 1.57 -11.06 -1.34
CA GLY A 126 0.27 -10.87 -1.98
C GLY A 126 -0.91 -11.08 -1.02
N GLU A 127 -0.82 -12.08 -0.15
CA GLU A 127 -1.79 -12.33 0.92
C GLU A 127 -1.78 -11.23 1.97
N ILE A 128 -0.60 -10.69 2.31
CA ILE A 128 -0.45 -9.53 3.19
C ILE A 128 -1.16 -8.32 2.56
N LEU A 129 -1.01 -8.10 1.25
CA LEU A 129 -1.74 -7.04 0.55
C LEU A 129 -3.26 -7.24 0.64
N ILE A 130 -3.76 -8.45 0.37
CA ILE A 130 -5.20 -8.76 0.46
C ILE A 130 -5.69 -8.51 1.89
N TYR A 131 -4.95 -9.00 2.90
CA TYR A 131 -5.27 -8.81 4.31
C TYR A 131 -5.32 -7.32 4.70
N ASN A 132 -4.27 -6.57 4.37
CA ASN A 132 -4.18 -5.14 4.67
C ASN A 132 -5.28 -4.36 3.96
N THR A 133 -5.58 -4.69 2.70
CA THR A 133 -6.67 -4.08 1.94
C THR A 133 -8.02 -4.35 2.60
N ALA A 134 -8.32 -5.60 2.97
CA ALA A 134 -9.55 -5.97 3.66
C ALA A 134 -9.68 -5.24 5.01
N SER A 135 -8.59 -5.14 5.77
CA SER A 135 -8.57 -4.44 7.06
C SER A 135 -8.81 -2.94 6.96
N LYS A 136 -8.56 -2.33 5.80
CA LYS A 136 -8.89 -0.92 5.55
C LYS A 136 -10.29 -0.76 5.00
N LYS A 137 -10.64 -1.56 3.99
CA LYS A 137 -11.90 -1.46 3.24
C LYS A 137 -13.13 -1.73 4.10
N TYR A 138 -13.06 -2.72 4.99
CA TYR A 138 -14.19 -3.11 5.84
C TYR A 138 -14.17 -2.45 7.22
N LEU A 139 -13.23 -1.54 7.48
CA LEU A 139 -13.11 -0.87 8.77
C LEU A 139 -14.22 0.16 8.95
N LYS A 140 -15.14 -0.12 9.88
CA LYS A 140 -16.19 0.81 10.27
C LYS A 140 -15.66 1.86 11.25
N LYS A 141 -14.90 1.41 12.25
CA LYS A 141 -14.25 2.29 13.24
C LYS A 141 -13.10 1.58 13.92
N MET A 142 -12.16 2.38 14.43
CA MET A 142 -11.07 1.91 15.30
C MET A 142 -11.31 2.48 16.71
N LEU A 143 -11.29 1.61 17.73
CA LEU A 143 -11.37 2.04 19.13
C LEU A 143 -9.97 2.19 19.72
N ASN A 144 -9.81 3.13 20.65
CA ASN A 144 -8.57 3.40 21.41
C ASN A 144 -7.35 3.86 20.59
N CYS A 145 -7.54 4.20 19.32
CA CYS A 145 -6.44 4.61 18.44
C CYS A 145 -6.73 5.90 17.68
N LYS A 146 -5.65 6.58 17.31
CA LYS A 146 -5.67 7.79 16.49
C LYS A 146 -5.09 7.47 15.12
N LYS A 147 -5.75 7.96 14.08
CA LYS A 147 -5.24 7.89 12.72
C LYS A 147 -4.09 8.89 12.57
N LYS A 148 -2.91 8.42 12.20
CA LYS A 148 -1.77 9.26 11.85
C LYS A 148 -1.63 9.31 10.33
N TYR A 149 -1.03 10.40 9.86
CA TYR A 149 -0.73 10.64 8.47
C TYR A 149 0.73 11.03 8.34
N GLU A 150 1.43 10.44 7.38
CA GLU A 150 2.81 10.80 7.02
C GLU A 150 2.96 10.80 5.50
N SER A 151 3.95 11.53 4.99
CA SER A 151 4.28 11.45 3.56
C SER A 151 4.81 10.05 3.26
N PHE A 152 4.37 9.44 2.17
CA PHE A 152 4.90 8.17 1.68
C PHE A 152 6.42 8.21 1.52
N ASP A 153 6.92 9.25 0.84
CA ASP A 153 8.33 9.58 0.71
C ASP A 153 8.58 11.02 1.23
N PRO A 154 9.36 11.19 2.30
CA PRO A 154 9.69 12.53 2.83
C PRO A 154 10.64 13.33 1.92
N ASN A 155 11.33 12.69 0.97
CA ASN A 155 12.26 13.35 0.05
C ASN A 155 11.56 13.92 -1.20
N VAL A 156 10.30 13.52 -1.45
CA VAL A 156 9.52 14.00 -2.60
C VAL A 156 8.47 15.02 -2.10
N PRO A 157 8.57 16.31 -2.48
CA PRO A 157 7.67 17.35 -1.97
C PRO A 157 6.18 17.13 -2.25
N ASN A 158 5.86 16.40 -3.32
CA ASN A 158 4.48 16.10 -3.74
C ASN A 158 4.09 14.63 -3.50
N SER A 159 4.79 13.94 -2.61
CA SER A 159 4.47 12.55 -2.26
C SER A 159 3.09 12.48 -1.57
N PRO A 160 2.26 11.47 -1.87
CA PRO A 160 0.96 11.34 -1.23
C PRO A 160 1.10 11.01 0.25
N MET A 161 0.06 11.36 1.00
CA MET A 161 -0.03 11.02 2.41
C MET A 161 -0.54 9.58 2.56
N ILE A 162 0.18 8.76 3.34
CA ILE A 162 -0.30 7.46 3.79
C ILE A 162 -0.93 7.58 5.17
N SER A 163 -1.80 6.63 5.49
CA SER A 163 -2.46 6.61 6.79
C SER A 163 -2.36 5.28 7.51
N TYR A 164 -2.20 5.33 8.83
CA TYR A 164 -2.15 4.15 9.69
C TYR A 164 -2.65 4.49 11.10
N TRP A 165 -3.10 3.46 11.81
CA TRP A 165 -3.64 3.61 13.16
C TRP A 165 -2.55 3.41 14.20
N VAL A 166 -2.51 4.31 15.18
CA VAL A 166 -1.55 4.28 16.28
C VAL A 166 -2.29 4.33 17.61
N SER A 167 -1.92 3.44 18.52
CA SER A 167 -2.35 3.53 19.91
C SER A 167 -1.50 4.53 20.68
N ASN A 168 -2.09 5.20 21.67
CA ASN A 168 -1.34 6.07 22.58
C ASN A 168 -0.41 5.27 23.50
N ASN A 169 -0.64 3.96 23.67
CA ASN A 169 0.18 3.12 24.53
C ASN A 169 0.19 1.67 23.99
N CYS A 170 1.38 1.14 23.71
CA CYS A 170 1.57 -0.17 23.10
C CYS A 170 1.48 -1.31 24.11
N ASN A 171 0.62 -1.17 25.12
CA ASN A 171 0.30 -2.23 26.09
C ASN A 171 -0.92 -3.03 25.60
N TYR A 172 -0.95 -4.32 25.93
CA TYR A 172 -2.05 -5.25 25.58
C TYR A 172 -3.46 -4.70 25.90
N THR A 173 -3.60 -3.95 26.98
CA THR A 173 -4.87 -3.37 27.48
C THR A 173 -5.32 -2.10 26.75
N SER A 174 -4.45 -1.48 25.96
CA SER A 174 -4.72 -0.26 25.19
C SER A 174 -4.48 -0.45 23.69
N SER A 175 -4.52 -1.70 23.21
CA SER A 175 -4.36 -2.04 21.80
C SER A 175 -5.48 -1.47 20.93
N CYS A 176 -5.19 -1.23 19.65
CA CYS A 176 -6.20 -0.81 18.68
C CYS A 176 -7.22 -1.93 18.48
N ILE A 177 -8.49 -1.65 18.70
CA ILE A 177 -9.57 -2.63 18.49
C ILE A 177 -10.34 -2.25 17.23
N PRO A 178 -10.14 -2.98 16.11
CA PRO A 178 -10.90 -2.73 14.90
C PRO A 178 -12.33 -3.25 15.03
N VAL A 179 -13.27 -2.51 14.46
CA VAL A 179 -14.65 -2.93 14.28
C VAL A 179 -14.92 -2.97 12.78
N TYR A 180 -15.18 -4.17 12.27
CA TYR A 180 -15.42 -4.39 10.85
C TYR A 180 -16.91 -4.61 10.56
N ALA A 181 -17.38 -4.07 9.45
CA ALA A 181 -18.72 -4.30 8.93
C ALA A 181 -18.69 -4.21 7.41
N VAL A 182 -19.70 -4.79 6.75
CA VAL A 182 -19.84 -4.78 5.30
C VAL A 182 -21.21 -4.26 4.90
N ASP A 183 -21.29 -3.67 3.70
CA ASP A 183 -22.57 -3.32 3.09
C ASP A 183 -23.11 -4.52 2.28
N PRO A 184 -24.23 -5.14 2.68
CA PRO A 184 -24.79 -6.30 2.00
C PRO A 184 -25.12 -6.08 0.52
N LYS A 185 -25.34 -4.82 0.10
CA LYS A 185 -25.73 -4.51 -1.29
C LYS A 185 -24.57 -4.57 -2.28
N THR A 186 -23.36 -4.28 -1.82
CA THR A 186 -22.18 -4.14 -2.68
C THR A 186 -21.19 -5.28 -2.51
N ILE A 187 -21.25 -5.99 -1.37
CA ILE A 187 -20.23 -6.94 -0.96
C ILE A 187 -20.05 -8.15 -1.90
N ASP A 188 -21.10 -8.57 -2.61
CA ASP A 188 -21.02 -9.73 -3.52
C ASP A 188 -20.23 -9.44 -4.80
N ASN A 189 -20.04 -8.17 -5.14
CA ASN A 189 -19.21 -7.75 -6.28
C ASN A 189 -17.80 -7.32 -5.84
N ASP A 190 -17.47 -7.48 -4.55
CA ASP A 190 -16.18 -7.06 -4.02
C ASP A 190 -15.12 -8.15 -4.23
N ILE A 191 -14.17 -7.87 -5.12
CA ILE A 191 -13.05 -8.78 -5.45
C ILE A 191 -12.22 -9.12 -4.19
N VAL A 192 -12.06 -8.18 -3.26
CA VAL A 192 -11.31 -8.42 -2.02
C VAL A 192 -12.08 -9.40 -1.14
N MET A 193 -13.41 -9.29 -1.08
CA MET A 193 -14.24 -10.25 -0.35
C MET A 193 -14.13 -11.63 -0.98
N ASP A 194 -14.23 -11.73 -2.31
CA ASP A 194 -14.11 -13.00 -3.03
C ASP A 194 -12.78 -13.70 -2.70
N LYS A 195 -11.66 -12.96 -2.71
CA LYS A 195 -10.34 -13.49 -2.36
C LYS A 195 -10.25 -14.01 -0.92
N ILE A 196 -10.80 -13.29 0.07
CA ILE A 196 -10.78 -13.76 1.47
C ILE A 196 -11.81 -14.87 1.74
N LEU A 197 -12.88 -14.99 0.96
CA LEU A 197 -13.81 -16.12 1.05
C LEU A 197 -13.25 -17.40 0.40
N GLU A 198 -12.49 -17.26 -0.68
CA GLU A 198 -11.77 -18.36 -1.33
C GLU A 198 -10.68 -18.93 -0.42
N LYS A 199 -9.92 -18.06 0.26
CA LYS A 199 -8.90 -18.46 1.24
C LYS A 199 -9.11 -17.76 2.59
N PRO A 200 -10.03 -18.25 3.43
CA PRO A 200 -10.36 -17.64 4.73
C PRO A 200 -9.18 -17.50 5.68
N ALA A 201 -8.16 -18.36 5.55
CA ALA A 201 -6.94 -18.30 6.35
C ALA A 201 -6.17 -16.97 6.21
N ILE A 202 -6.39 -16.21 5.13
CA ILE A 202 -5.78 -14.89 4.95
C ILE A 202 -6.31 -13.89 5.99
N ALA A 203 -7.61 -13.89 6.27
CA ALA A 203 -8.30 -12.83 7.02
C ALA A 203 -9.44 -13.36 7.91
N MET A 204 -9.24 -14.52 8.54
CA MET A 204 -10.29 -15.18 9.33
C MET A 204 -10.74 -14.32 10.51
N ASP A 205 -9.83 -13.59 11.13
CA ASP A 205 -10.10 -12.64 12.21
C ASP A 205 -11.02 -11.49 11.76
N ILE A 206 -10.82 -10.95 10.55
CA ILE A 206 -11.71 -9.94 9.94
C ILE A 206 -13.10 -10.55 9.73
N LEU A 207 -13.18 -11.75 9.14
CA LEU A 207 -14.46 -12.45 8.91
C LEU A 207 -15.21 -12.71 10.23
N ILE A 208 -14.50 -13.10 11.30
CA ILE A 208 -15.08 -13.32 12.63
C ILE A 208 -15.61 -12.01 13.21
N ASN A 209 -14.84 -10.93 13.09
CA ASN A 209 -15.20 -9.63 13.63
C ASN A 209 -16.39 -9.01 12.88
N ILE A 210 -16.47 -9.13 11.54
CA ILE A 210 -17.65 -8.75 10.74
C ILE A 210 -18.89 -9.48 11.27
N TYR A 211 -18.82 -10.81 11.40
CA TYR A 211 -19.92 -11.63 11.91
C TYR A 211 -20.41 -11.17 13.29
N ASN A 212 -19.48 -11.00 14.24
CA ASN A 212 -19.81 -10.58 15.61
C ASN A 212 -20.38 -9.15 15.65
N THR A 213 -19.81 -8.24 14.87
CA THR A 213 -20.25 -6.84 14.79
C THR A 213 -21.66 -6.75 14.23
N MET A 214 -21.93 -7.41 13.10
CA MET A 214 -23.27 -7.37 12.49
C MET A 214 -24.32 -8.10 13.33
N LYS A 215 -23.95 -9.15 14.08
CA LYS A 215 -24.85 -9.76 15.07
C LYS A 215 -25.18 -8.81 16.21
N ARG A 216 -24.17 -8.16 16.80
CA ARG A 216 -24.35 -7.19 17.90
C ARG A 216 -25.19 -5.98 17.47
N GLU A 217 -25.04 -5.54 16.23
CA GLU A 217 -25.80 -4.41 15.66
C GLU A 217 -27.17 -4.82 15.09
N GLY A 218 -27.53 -6.11 15.11
CA GLY A 218 -28.82 -6.59 14.59
C GLY A 218 -28.94 -6.56 13.06
N THR A 219 -27.86 -6.31 12.32
CA THR A 219 -27.83 -6.21 10.85
C THR A 219 -27.45 -7.52 10.17
N PHE A 220 -27.15 -8.58 10.93
CA PHE A 220 -26.73 -9.88 10.38
C PHE A 220 -27.73 -10.50 9.40
N SER A 221 -29.03 -10.34 9.63
CA SER A 221 -30.08 -10.85 8.74
C SER A 221 -30.00 -10.28 7.32
N GLN A 222 -29.39 -9.11 7.14
CA GLN A 222 -29.20 -8.46 5.85
C GLN A 222 -28.18 -9.19 4.97
N LEU A 223 -27.31 -10.03 5.54
CA LEU A 223 -26.39 -10.87 4.79
C LEU A 223 -27.06 -12.11 4.19
N LYS A 224 -28.34 -12.36 4.45
CA LYS A 224 -29.03 -13.51 3.89
C LYS A 224 -29.04 -13.43 2.35
N GLY A 225 -28.51 -14.45 1.70
CA GLY A 225 -28.43 -14.54 0.25
C GLY A 225 -27.12 -14.02 -0.36
N THR A 226 -26.27 -13.34 0.43
CA THR A 226 -24.95 -12.92 -0.04
C THR A 226 -23.92 -14.06 0.04
N LYS A 227 -22.82 -13.95 -0.72
CA LYS A 227 -21.69 -14.89 -0.68
C LYS A 227 -21.14 -15.05 0.74
N ILE A 228 -20.92 -13.94 1.44
CA ILE A 228 -20.43 -13.95 2.83
C ILE A 228 -21.47 -14.53 3.81
N GLY A 229 -22.77 -14.28 3.61
CA GLY A 229 -23.83 -14.91 4.40
C GLY A 229 -23.86 -16.43 4.21
N ASN A 230 -23.72 -16.90 2.97
CA ASN A 230 -23.62 -18.32 2.66
C ASN A 230 -22.37 -18.94 3.28
N PHE A 231 -21.24 -18.24 3.27
CA PHE A 231 -20.02 -18.65 3.95
C PHE A 231 -20.25 -18.86 5.46
N TYR A 232 -20.86 -17.89 6.15
CA TYR A 232 -21.17 -18.04 7.59
C TYR A 232 -22.13 -19.19 7.89
N ASN A 233 -23.08 -19.45 6.99
CA ASN A 233 -24.04 -20.55 7.15
C ASN A 233 -23.43 -21.93 6.86
N THR A 234 -22.35 -22.02 6.09
CA THR A 234 -21.77 -23.30 5.64
C THR A 234 -20.51 -23.67 6.42
N ASN A 235 -19.70 -22.69 6.80
CA ASN A 235 -18.42 -22.89 7.45
C ASN A 235 -18.58 -23.44 8.88
N LYS A 236 -17.80 -24.49 9.19
CA LYS A 236 -17.86 -25.23 10.46
C LYS A 236 -17.65 -24.33 11.68
N TYR A 237 -16.74 -23.35 11.60
CA TYR A 237 -16.43 -22.43 12.69
C TYR A 237 -17.68 -21.63 13.11
N PHE A 238 -18.44 -21.13 12.14
CA PHE A 238 -19.59 -20.27 12.38
C PHE A 238 -20.85 -21.08 12.69
N LYS A 239 -21.05 -22.23 12.04
CA LYS A 239 -22.16 -23.17 12.36
C LYS A 239 -22.19 -23.55 13.84
N ALA A 240 -21.04 -23.90 14.41
CA ALA A 240 -20.92 -24.25 15.83
C ALA A 240 -21.36 -23.10 16.78
N LYS A 241 -21.35 -21.85 16.30
CA LYS A 241 -21.77 -20.65 17.04
C LYS A 241 -23.20 -20.17 16.71
N ILE A 242 -23.87 -20.77 15.74
CA ILE A 242 -25.27 -20.46 15.39
C ILE A 242 -26.24 -21.41 16.15
N GLY A 243 -25.76 -22.59 16.56
CA GLY A 243 -26.56 -23.60 17.26
C GLY A 243 -26.73 -23.41 18.78
N ASN A 244 -26.34 -22.26 19.34
CA ASN A 244 -26.57 -21.88 20.75
C ASN A 244 -27.39 -20.60 20.82
#